data_AF-A0A0S4TYE4-F1
#
_entry.id   AF-A0A0S4TYE4-F1
#
_cell.length_a   1.000
_cell.length_b   1.000
_cell.length_c   1.000
_cell.angle_alpha   90.00
_cell.angle_beta   90.00
_cell.angle_gamma   90.00
#
_symmetry.space_group_name_H-M   'P 1'
#
loop_
_entity.id
_entity.type
_entity.pdbx_description
1 polymer ?
#
loop_
_entity_poly.entity_id
_entity_poly.type
_entity_poly.pdbx_seq_one_letter_code
_entity_poly.pdbx_strand_id
1 'polypeptide(L)'
;MNCKRILLGLALLFLTLFGTACTPQVRVERLLPPQELLADCEHATAPDERTNAGLVRWLKAEQYAMDVCNADKAALRAWAQEK
;
A
#
# COMPACT_ATOMS: atom_id res chain seq x y z
N MET A 1 20.21 25.99 55.25
CA MET A 1 19.85 26.53 53.91
C MET A 1 20.28 25.66 52.72
N ASN A 2 21.17 24.68 52.88
CA ASN A 2 21.74 23.93 51.74
C ASN A 2 20.83 22.84 51.16
N CYS A 3 19.92 22.26 51.97
CA CYS A 3 19.01 21.20 51.52
C CYS A 3 18.05 21.66 50.40
N LYS A 4 17.56 22.91 50.46
CA LYS A 4 16.72 23.50 49.39
C LYS A 4 17.47 23.63 48.06
N ARG A 5 18.77 23.96 48.09
CA ARG A 5 19.59 24.09 46.87
C ARG A 5 19.89 22.74 46.23
N ILE A 6 20.11 21.70 47.05
CA ILE A 6 20.33 20.33 46.59
C ILE A 6 19.06 19.78 45.93
N LEU A 7 17.90 19.96 46.55
CA LEU A 7 16.61 19.54 45.98
C LEU A 7 16.32 20.23 44.64
N LEU A 8 16.62 21.51 44.53
CA LEU A 8 16.41 22.27 43.29
C LEU A 8 17.34 21.79 42.16
N GLY A 9 18.60 21.49 42.49
CA GLY A 9 19.56 20.91 41.55
C GLY A 9 19.16 19.51 41.08
N LEU A 10 18.66 18.67 41.99
CA LEU A 10 18.19 17.32 41.67
C LEU A 10 16.95 17.34 40.77
N ALA A 11 16.01 18.26 41.02
CA ALA A 11 14.83 18.45 40.19
C ALA A 11 15.20 18.91 38.77
N LEU A 12 16.12 19.87 38.64
CA LEU A 12 16.63 20.34 37.34
C LEU A 12 17.35 19.22 36.58
N LEU A 13 18.18 18.42 37.27
CA LEU A 13 18.86 17.28 36.67
C LEU A 13 17.85 16.26 36.11
N PHE A 14 16.81 15.93 36.88
CA PHE A 14 15.75 15.02 36.45
C PHE A 14 14.99 15.57 35.22
N LEU A 15 14.64 16.85 35.23
CA LEU A 15 13.97 17.50 34.10
C LEU A 15 14.82 17.44 32.82
N THR A 16 16.13 17.65 32.93
CA THR A 16 17.03 17.56 31.77
C THR A 16 17.23 16.14 31.24
N LEU A 17 17.25 15.12 32.12
CA LEU A 17 17.43 13.72 31.71
C LEU A 17 16.19 13.11 31.05
N PHE A 18 15.00 13.50 31.50
CA PHE A 18 13.74 12.92 31.00
C PHE A 18 13.03 13.82 29.96
N GLY A 19 13.39 15.10 29.86
CA GLY A 19 12.79 16.04 28.90
C GLY A 19 13.34 15.96 27.47
N THR A 20 14.50 15.34 27.25
CA THR A 20 15.12 15.25 25.91
C THR A 20 14.67 14.05 25.08
N ALA A 21 13.75 13.23 25.58
CA ALA A 21 13.30 12.00 24.91
C ALA A 21 12.18 12.23 23.87
N CYS A 22 12.06 13.44 23.31
CA CYS A 22 11.13 13.71 22.22
C CYS A 22 11.75 13.27 20.89
N THR A 23 11.84 11.96 20.68
CA THR A 23 12.15 11.40 19.37
C THR A 23 10.91 11.55 18.48
N PRO A 24 11.03 12.12 17.26
CA PRO A 24 9.91 12.15 16.34
C PRO A 24 9.46 10.72 16.06
N GLN A 25 8.19 10.43 16.33
CA GLN A 25 7.61 9.15 15.94
C GLN A 25 7.55 9.12 14.41
N VAL A 26 8.50 8.41 13.81
CA VAL A 26 8.46 8.12 12.38
C VAL A 26 7.36 7.09 12.17
N ARG A 27 6.19 7.55 11.75
CA ARG A 27 5.11 6.66 11.31
C ARG A 27 5.37 6.28 9.87
N VAL A 28 5.80 5.04 9.65
CA VAL A 28 5.87 4.47 8.29
C VAL A 28 4.44 4.06 7.92
N GLU A 29 3.75 4.92 7.17
CA GLU A 29 2.46 4.57 6.60
C GLU A 29 2.68 3.84 5.27
N ARG A 30 2.11 2.63 5.15
CA ARG A 30 2.10 1.88 3.91
C ARG A 30 1.02 2.48 3.01
N LEU A 31 1.43 3.32 2.06
CA LEU A 31 0.52 3.91 1.08
C LEU A 31 0.02 2.81 0.14
N LEU A 32 -1.27 2.50 0.18
CA LEU A 32 -1.92 1.61 -0.79
C LEU A 32 -1.81 2.22 -2.19
N PRO A 33 -1.59 1.43 -3.25
CA PRO A 33 -1.67 1.93 -4.61
C PRO A 33 -3.08 2.45 -4.87
N PRO A 34 -3.23 3.43 -5.77
CA PRO A 34 -4.55 3.87 -6.23
C PRO A 34 -5.43 2.67 -6.60
N GLN A 35 -6.69 2.66 -6.14
CA GLN A 35 -7.64 1.57 -6.37
C GLN A 35 -7.83 1.25 -7.86
N GLU A 36 -7.70 2.27 -8.71
CA GLU A 36 -7.76 2.16 -10.17
C GLU A 36 -6.73 1.16 -10.73
N LEU A 37 -5.55 1.06 -10.13
CA LEU A 37 -4.52 0.11 -10.54
C LEU A 37 -4.85 -1.33 -10.13
N LEU A 38 -5.68 -1.50 -9.10
CA LEU A 38 -6.16 -2.81 -8.63
C LEU A 38 -7.48 -3.23 -9.28
N ALA A 39 -8.12 -2.35 -10.04
CA ALA A 39 -9.39 -2.62 -10.71
C ALA A 39 -9.34 -3.86 -11.62
N ASP A 40 -10.51 -4.39 -11.97
CA ASP A 40 -10.65 -5.53 -12.86
C ASP A 40 -10.07 -5.24 -14.26
N CYS A 41 -9.77 -6.32 -14.99
CA CYS A 41 -9.23 -6.23 -16.33
C CYS A 41 -10.36 -5.96 -17.34
N GLU A 42 -10.07 -5.15 -18.36
CA GLU A 42 -11.03 -4.93 -19.44
C GLU A 42 -11.20 -6.21 -20.26
N HIS A 43 -12.45 -6.54 -20.57
CA HIS A 43 -12.82 -7.67 -21.40
C HIS A 43 -12.70 -7.34 -22.88
N ALA A 44 -12.43 -8.34 -23.71
CA ALA A 44 -12.46 -8.19 -25.16
C ALA A 44 -13.90 -7.92 -25.63
N THR A 45 -14.03 -7.04 -26.62
CA THR A 45 -15.33 -6.71 -27.22
C THR A 45 -16.00 -7.96 -27.78
N ALA A 46 -17.24 -8.20 -27.38
CA ALA A 46 -18.04 -9.32 -27.85
C ALA A 46 -18.18 -9.28 -29.39
N PRO A 47 -18.23 -10.43 -30.06
CA PRO A 47 -18.34 -10.47 -31.52
C PRO A 47 -19.74 -10.03 -31.95
N ASP A 48 -19.80 -9.18 -32.99
CA ASP A 48 -21.07 -8.75 -33.60
C ASP A 48 -21.79 -9.92 -34.30
N GLU A 49 -21.02 -10.88 -34.82
CA GLU A 49 -21.52 -12.06 -35.51
C GLU A 49 -21.60 -13.28 -34.59
N ARG A 50 -22.78 -13.91 -34.53
CA ARG A 50 -23.01 -15.15 -33.79
C ARG A 50 -22.62 -16.39 -34.59
N THR A 51 -21.33 -16.50 -34.94
CA THR A 51 -20.77 -17.67 -35.61
C THR A 51 -19.79 -18.40 -34.70
N ASN A 52 -19.63 -19.72 -34.90
CA ASN A 52 -18.63 -20.49 -34.15
C ASN A 52 -17.21 -19.92 -34.35
N ALA A 53 -16.90 -19.45 -35.56
CA ALA A 53 -15.63 -18.79 -35.85
C ALA A 53 -15.49 -17.44 -35.12
N GLY A 54 -16.58 -16.66 -35.02
CA GLY A 54 -16.63 -15.44 -34.20
C GLY A 54 -16.37 -15.73 -32.72
N LEU A 55 -17.03 -16.75 -32.18
CA LEU A 55 -16.84 -17.18 -30.79
C LEU A 55 -15.39 -17.58 -30.49
N VAL A 56 -14.77 -18.40 -31.35
CA VAL A 56 -13.38 -18.84 -31.16
C VAL A 56 -12.40 -17.67 -31.23
N ARG A 57 -12.62 -16.71 -32.14
CA ARG A 57 -11.78 -15.51 -32.23
C ARG A 57 -11.91 -14.64 -30.98
N TRP A 58 -13.15 -14.42 -30.52
CA TRP A 58 -13.39 -13.67 -29.30
C TRP A 58 -12.77 -14.33 -28.08
N LEU A 59 -12.95 -15.65 -27.89
CA LEU A 59 -12.34 -16.39 -26.77
C LEU A 59 -10.81 -16.25 -26.72
N LYS A 60 -10.14 -16.28 -27.88
CA LYS A 60 -8.68 -16.05 -27.94
C LYS A 60 -8.29 -14.63 -27.55
N ALA A 61 -9.06 -13.64 -28.01
CA ALA A 61 -8.82 -12.23 -27.68
C ALA A 61 -9.09 -11.95 -26.20
N GLU A 62 -10.16 -12.53 -25.66
CA GLU A 62 -10.54 -12.48 -24.25
C GLU A 62 -9.44 -13.08 -23.37
N GLN A 63 -8.96 -14.28 -23.70
CA GLN A 63 -7.87 -14.92 -22.97
C GLN A 63 -6.61 -14.04 -22.99
N TYR A 64 -6.23 -13.51 -24.15
CA TYR A 64 -5.08 -12.63 -24.27
C TYR A 64 -5.21 -11.34 -23.42
N ALA A 65 -6.37 -10.68 -23.47
CA ALA A 65 -6.63 -9.46 -22.69
C ALA A 65 -6.50 -9.72 -21.18
N MET A 66 -7.06 -10.84 -20.70
CA MET A 66 -6.96 -11.25 -19.31
C MET A 66 -5.52 -11.59 -18.91
N ASP A 67 -4.78 -12.34 -19.75
CA ASP A 67 -3.42 -12.75 -19.44
C ASP A 67 -2.46 -11.56 -19.33
N VAL A 68 -2.53 -10.61 -20.28
CA VAL A 68 -1.69 -9.41 -20.28
C VAL A 68 -1.98 -8.53 -19.07
N CYS A 69 -3.25 -8.21 -18.82
CA CYS A 69 -3.61 -7.36 -17.69
C CYS A 69 -3.30 -8.01 -16.33
N ASN A 70 -3.54 -9.32 -16.19
CA ASN A 70 -3.22 -10.02 -14.95
C ASN A 70 -1.72 -10.13 -14.71
N ALA A 71 -0.89 -10.26 -15.75
CA ALA A 71 0.56 -10.25 -15.61
C ALA A 71 1.05 -8.92 -15.00
N ASP A 72 0.55 -7.79 -15.52
CA ASP A 72 0.94 -6.45 -15.02
C ASP A 72 0.43 -6.19 -13.59
N LYS A 73 -0.78 -6.65 -13.28
CA LYS A 73 -1.42 -6.40 -11.97
C LYS A 73 -1.05 -7.44 -10.90
N ALA A 74 -0.42 -8.55 -11.25
CA ALA A 74 -0.10 -9.63 -10.32
C ALA A 74 0.73 -9.14 -9.13
N ALA A 75 1.80 -8.39 -9.41
CA ALA A 75 2.69 -7.87 -8.37
C ALA A 75 1.98 -6.87 -7.44
N LEU A 76 1.13 -6.01 -8.00
CA LEU A 76 0.36 -5.02 -7.22
C LEU A 76 -0.67 -5.69 -6.31
N ARG A 77 -1.36 -6.72 -6.81
CA ARG A 77 -2.33 -7.50 -6.02
C ARG A 77 -1.65 -8.32 -4.94
N ALA A 78 -0.49 -8.92 -5.22
CA ALA A 78 0.32 -9.61 -4.23
C ALA A 78 0.79 -8.65 -3.13
N TRP A 79 1.33 -7.49 -3.51
CA TRP A 79 1.75 -6.45 -2.57
C TRP A 79 0.60 -5.97 -1.67
N ALA A 80 -0.62 -5.86 -2.20
CA ALA A 80 -1.79 -5.43 -1.43
C ALA A 80 -2.24 -6.48 -0.38
N GLN A 81 -1.88 -7.74 -0.58
CA GLN A 81 -2.21 -8.85 0.33
C GLN A 81 -1.10 -9.14 1.36
N GLU A 82 0.14 -8.71 1.11
CA GLU A 82 1.21 -8.77 2.08
C GLU A 82 0.87 -7.88 3.28
N LYS A 83 0.54 -8.48 4.43
CA LYS A 83 0.27 -7.77 5.68
C LYS A 83 1.55 -7.29 6.34
#